data_AF-J1JRL4-F1
#
_entry.id   AF-J1JRL4-F1
#
_cell.length_a   1.000
_cell.length_b   1.000
_cell.length_c   1.000
_cell.angle_alpha   90.00
_cell.angle_beta   90.00
_cell.angle_gamma   90.00
#
_symmetry.space_group_name_H-M   'P 1'
#
loop_
_entity.id
_entity.type
_entity.pdbx_description
1 polymer ?
#
loop_
_entity_poly.entity_id
_entity_poly.type
_entity_poly.pdbx_seq_one_letter_code
_entity_poly.pdbx_strand_id
1 'polypeptide(L)'
;MLRLLLKLMTFIFVTLTIIVLVIDSAYSVSTSYLTITPLNKMLANLLQTDIYGLNQSIRNIIPAFLSSICIAFTCLPAWSILGALAIVCCILNHEKQKPFHKKTYIKEIY
;
A
#
# COMPACT_ATOMS: atom_id res chain seq x y z
N MET A 1 20.51 5.23 5.29
CA MET A 1 19.76 4.08 5.87
C MET A 1 18.25 4.18 5.63
N LEU A 2 17.61 5.31 5.94
CA LEU A 2 16.16 5.53 5.71
C LEU A 2 15.70 5.18 4.29
N ARG A 3 16.48 5.54 3.27
CA ARG A 3 16.18 5.21 1.87
C ARG A 3 16.08 3.71 1.61
N LEU A 4 17.05 2.93 2.10
CA LEU A 4 17.06 1.48 1.94
C LEU A 4 15.82 0.87 2.62
N LEU A 5 15.43 1.42 3.77
CA LEU A 5 14.26 1.00 4.52
C LEU A 5 12.95 1.33 3.76
N LEU A 6 12.82 2.54 3.19
CA LEU A 6 11.68 2.89 2.34
C LEU A 6 11.59 2.02 1.08
N LYS A 7 12.73 1.68 0.46
CA LYS A 7 12.77 0.76 -0.69
C LYS A 7 12.31 -0.64 -0.30
N LEU A 8 12.76 -1.16 0.85
CA LEU A 8 12.31 -2.45 1.38
C LEU A 8 10.81 -2.43 1.68
N MET A 9 10.31 -1.39 2.36
CA MET A 9 8.88 -1.24 2.66
C MET A 9 8.04 -1.17 1.38
N THR A 10 8.50 -0.43 0.37
CA THR A 10 7.84 -0.38 -0.94
C THR A 10 7.74 -1.77 -1.55
N PHE A 11 8.85 -2.52 -1.56
CA PHE A 11 8.86 -3.89 -2.09
C PHE A 11 7.87 -4.80 -1.34
N ILE A 12 7.84 -4.72 -0.01
CA ILE A 12 6.91 -5.50 0.82
C ILE A 12 5.46 -5.13 0.48
N PHE A 13 5.12 -3.84 0.45
CA PHE A 13 3.75 -3.40 0.17
C PHE A 13 3.29 -3.75 -1.24
N VAL A 14 4.15 -3.61 -2.25
CA VAL A 14 3.84 -4.04 -3.63
C VAL A 14 3.57 -5.55 -3.66
N THR A 15 4.44 -6.34 -3.03
CA THR A 15 4.30 -7.80 -2.99
C THR A 15 2.98 -8.20 -2.32
N LEU A 16 2.67 -7.63 -1.15
CA LEU A 16 1.40 -7.88 -0.46
C LEU A 16 0.18 -7.43 -1.28
N THR A 17 0.27 -6.28 -1.96
CA THR A 17 -0.80 -5.79 -2.84
C THR A 17 -1.11 -6.80 -3.94
N ILE A 18 -0.08 -7.33 -4.61
CA ILE A 18 -0.24 -8.33 -5.67
C ILE A 18 -0.84 -9.61 -5.11
N ILE A 19 -0.36 -10.10 -3.97
CA ILE A 19 -0.89 -11.32 -3.34
C ILE A 19 -2.38 -11.16 -3.04
N VAL A 20 -2.79 -10.06 -2.37
CA VAL A 20 -4.19 -9.81 -2.03
C VAL A 20 -5.05 -9.66 -3.28
N LEU A 21 -4.54 -8.95 -4.30
CA LEU A 21 -5.25 -8.78 -5.56
C LEU A 21 -5.48 -10.12 -6.28
N VAL A 22 -4.48 -11.00 -6.30
CA VAL A 22 -4.58 -12.34 -6.90
C VAL A 22 -5.57 -13.19 -6.13
N ILE A 23 -5.56 -13.13 -4.79
CA ILE A 23 -6.53 -13.85 -3.95
C ILE A 23 -7.96 -13.37 -4.24
N ASP A 24 -8.21 -12.06 -4.21
CA ASP A 24 -9.52 -11.48 -4.52
C ASP A 24 -9.99 -11.85 -5.94
N SER A 25 -9.06 -11.84 -6.91
CA SER A 25 -9.36 -12.25 -8.29
C SER A 25 -9.71 -13.73 -8.39
N ALA A 26 -8.96 -14.61 -7.72
CA ALA A 26 -9.21 -16.04 -7.70
C ALA A 26 -10.56 -16.37 -7.05
N TYR A 27 -10.89 -15.72 -5.93
CA TYR A 27 -12.22 -15.85 -5.32
C TYR A 27 -13.31 -15.32 -6.25
N SER A 28 -13.06 -14.21 -6.93
CA SER A 28 -14.04 -13.64 -7.85
C SER A 28 -14.35 -14.57 -9.02
N VAL A 29 -13.33 -15.23 -9.58
CA VAL A 29 -13.49 -16.23 -10.64
C VAL A 29 -14.21 -17.47 -10.11
N SER A 30 -13.77 -18.00 -8.96
CA SER A 30 -14.34 -19.22 -8.35
C SER A 30 -15.83 -19.08 -8.07
N THR A 31 -16.24 -17.89 -7.67
CA THR A 31 -17.60 -17.64 -7.21
C THR A 31 -18.48 -16.91 -8.21
N SER A 32 -17.90 -16.53 -9.37
CA SER A 32 -18.56 -15.75 -10.44
C SER A 32 -19.13 -14.40 -10.00
N TYR A 33 -18.76 -13.91 -8.81
CA TYR A 33 -19.11 -12.59 -8.31
C TYR A 33 -17.86 -11.80 -7.94
N LEU A 34 -17.89 -10.48 -8.13
CA LEU A 34 -16.80 -9.60 -7.72
C LEU A 34 -16.61 -9.70 -6.20
N THR A 35 -15.53 -10.35 -5.78
CA THR A 35 -15.14 -10.50 -4.38
C THR A 35 -14.02 -9.54 -4.08
N ILE A 36 -14.25 -8.60 -3.17
CA ILE A 36 -13.23 -7.67 -2.71
C ILE A 36 -13.13 -7.78 -1.20
N THR A 37 -11.94 -8.10 -0.70
CA THR A 37 -11.69 -8.21 0.74
C THR A 37 -11.38 -6.83 1.32
N PRO A 38 -12.20 -6.31 2.25
CA PRO A 38 -11.91 -5.05 2.91
C PRO A 38 -10.78 -5.21 3.93
N LEU A 39 -10.01 -4.14 4.14
CA LEU A 39 -8.83 -4.17 5.00
C LEU A 39 -9.18 -4.53 6.45
N ASN A 40 -10.30 -4.03 6.99
CA ASN A 40 -10.75 -4.29 8.35
C ASN A 40 -10.94 -5.80 8.62
N LYS A 41 -11.49 -6.55 7.67
CA LYS A 41 -11.69 -7.99 7.75
C LYS A 41 -10.35 -8.73 7.70
N MET A 42 -9.43 -8.26 6.86
CA MET A 42 -8.08 -8.82 6.79
C MET A 42 -7.31 -8.62 8.10
N LEU A 43 -7.36 -7.41 8.69
CA LEU A 43 -6.73 -7.15 10.00
C LEU A 43 -7.42 -7.90 11.13
N ALA A 44 -8.75 -7.96 11.15
CA ALA A 44 -9.51 -8.71 12.16
C ALA A 44 -9.07 -10.18 12.18
N ASN A 45 -8.97 -10.80 10.99
CA ASN A 45 -8.47 -12.16 10.86
C ASN A 45 -7.00 -12.31 11.32
N LEU A 46 -6.13 -11.35 10.95
CA LEU A 46 -4.71 -11.39 11.31
C LEU A 46 -4.48 -11.24 12.82
N LEU A 47 -5.23 -10.36 13.46
CA LEU A 47 -5.14 -10.06 14.89
C LEU A 47 -6.01 -10.99 15.75
N GLN A 48 -6.73 -11.94 15.12
CA GLN A 48 -7.68 -12.84 15.80
C GLN A 48 -8.69 -12.07 16.66
N THR A 49 -9.18 -10.95 16.14
CA THR A 49 -10.16 -10.08 16.80
C THR A 49 -11.37 -9.88 15.90
N ASP A 50 -12.46 -9.36 16.45
CA ASP A 50 -13.63 -8.98 15.68
C ASP A 50 -13.52 -7.54 15.16
N ILE A 51 -14.38 -7.18 14.21
CA ILE A 51 -14.39 -5.83 13.62
C ILE A 51 -14.74 -4.79 14.69
N TYR A 52 -15.57 -5.15 15.68
CA TYR A 52 -15.92 -4.26 16.77
C TYR A 52 -14.71 -3.94 17.66
N GLY A 53 -13.97 -4.96 18.11
CA GLY A 53 -12.73 -4.81 18.87
C GLY A 53 -11.67 -4.01 18.10
N LEU A 54 -11.54 -4.26 16.80
CA LEU A 54 -10.65 -3.47 15.93
C LEU A 54 -11.08 -2.00 15.87
N ASN A 55 -12.37 -1.71 15.65
CA ASN A 55 -12.90 -0.36 15.61
C ASN A 55 -12.75 0.36 16.96
N GLN A 56 -12.93 -0.36 18.06
CA GLN A 56 -12.75 0.17 19.41
C GLN A 56 -11.28 0.52 19.68
N SER A 57 -10.35 -0.34 19.25
CA SER A 57 -8.92 -0.06 19.33
C SER A 57 -8.56 1.21 18.55
N ILE A 58 -9.07 1.37 17.33
CA ILE A 58 -8.89 2.59 16.53
C ILE A 58 -9.40 3.82 17.27
N ARG A 59 -10.61 3.76 17.87
CA ARG A 59 -11.20 4.86 18.64
C ARG A 59 -10.40 5.23 19.89
N ASN A 60 -9.72 4.26 20.50
CA ASN A 60 -8.92 4.49 21.70
C ASN A 60 -7.56 5.12 21.38
N ILE A 61 -6.99 4.83 20.21
CA ILE A 61 -5.64 5.29 19.82
C ILE A 61 -5.70 6.64 19.08
N ILE A 62 -6.75 6.85 18.27
CA ILE A 62 -6.85 7.99 17.36
C ILE A 62 -7.85 9.03 17.91
N PRO A 63 -7.58 10.35 17.78
CA PRO A 63 -8.54 11.39 18.15
C PRO A 63 -9.92 11.17 17.52
N ALA A 64 -10.98 11.48 18.26
CA ALA A 64 -12.36 11.16 17.87
C ALA A 64 -12.77 11.69 16.48
N PHE A 65 -12.22 12.83 16.04
CA PHE A 65 -12.52 13.38 14.71
C PHE A 65 -11.87 12.58 13.57
N LEU A 66 -10.69 11.99 13.81
CA LEU A 66 -9.97 11.16 12.83
C LEU A 66 -10.39 9.69 12.90
N SER A 67 -10.88 9.22 14.05
CA SER A 67 -11.22 7.81 14.23
C SER A 67 -12.30 7.35 13.24
N SER A 68 -13.31 8.19 12.98
CA SER A 68 -14.34 7.87 11.98
C SER A 68 -13.75 7.75 10.57
N ILE A 69 -12.80 8.63 10.24
CA ILE A 69 -12.14 8.62 8.93
C ILE A 69 -11.27 7.37 8.81
N CYS A 70 -10.49 7.03 9.84
CA CYS A 70 -9.68 5.81 9.84
C CYS A 70 -10.53 4.54 9.74
N ILE A 71 -11.67 4.46 10.43
CA ILE A 71 -12.59 3.32 10.30
C ILE A 71 -13.15 3.25 8.87
N ALA A 72 -13.52 4.38 8.27
CA ALA A 72 -13.97 4.38 6.88
C ALA A 72 -12.87 3.93 5.91
N PHE A 73 -11.62 4.36 6.14
CA PHE A 73 -10.48 3.90 5.35
C PHE A 73 -10.27 2.39 5.48
N THR A 74 -10.42 1.78 6.65
CA THR A 74 -10.25 0.32 6.80
C THR A 74 -11.36 -0.49 6.11
N CYS A 75 -12.49 0.12 5.75
CA CYS A 75 -13.52 -0.52 4.94
C CYS A 75 -13.18 -0.58 3.43
N LEU A 76 -12.15 0.15 2.98
CA LEU A 76 -11.72 0.10 1.58
C LEU A 76 -11.03 -1.24 1.25
N PRO A 77 -10.92 -1.58 -0.06
CA PRO A 77 -10.23 -2.79 -0.50
C PRO A 77 -8.80 -2.85 0.02
N ALA A 78 -8.41 -3.99 0.59
CA ALA A 78 -7.09 -4.15 1.21
C ALA A 78 -5.95 -3.88 0.22
N TRP A 79 -6.06 -4.42 -1.00
CA TRP A 79 -5.07 -4.17 -2.06
C TRP A 79 -4.97 -2.68 -2.43
N SER A 80 -6.08 -1.94 -2.41
CA SER A 80 -6.08 -0.51 -2.76
C SER A 80 -5.31 0.32 -1.74
N ILE A 81 -5.46 0.03 -0.45
CA ILE A 81 -4.76 0.76 0.62
C ILE A 81 -3.27 0.40 0.62
N LEU A 82 -2.93 -0.89 0.51
CA LEU A 82 -1.54 -1.34 0.42
C LEU A 82 -0.84 -0.75 -0.80
N GLY A 83 -1.53 -0.70 -1.95
CA GLY A 83 -1.03 -0.08 -3.17
C GLY A 83 -0.79 1.43 -3.00
N ALA A 84 -1.73 2.14 -2.38
CA ALA A 84 -1.57 3.56 -2.08
C ALA A 84 -0.36 3.83 -1.17
N LEU A 85 -0.17 3.02 -0.12
CA LEU A 85 1.01 3.10 0.75
C LEU A 85 2.31 2.83 -0.02
N ALA A 86 2.32 1.84 -0.91
CA ALA A 86 3.46 1.56 -1.76
C ALA A 86 3.83 2.76 -2.66
N ILE A 87 2.83 3.41 -3.26
CA ILE A 87 3.03 4.61 -4.09
C ILE A 87 3.62 5.75 -3.27
N VAL A 88 3.07 6.01 -2.07
CA VAL A 88 3.61 7.04 -1.15
C VAL A 88 5.06 6.75 -0.81
N CYS A 89 5.39 5.51 -0.43
CA CYS A 89 6.78 5.12 -0.16
C CYS A 89 7.70 5.28 -1.39
N CYS A 90 7.18 4.96 -2.58
CA CYS A 90 7.90 5.12 -3.84
C CYS A 90 8.21 6.59 -4.14
N ILE A 91 7.23 7.48 -4.00
CA ILE A 91 7.39 8.94 -4.20
C ILE A 91 8.40 9.50 -3.20
N LEU A 92 8.31 9.13 -1.92
CA LEU A 92 9.26 9.55 -0.89
C LEU A 92 10.70 9.07 -1.17
N ASN A 93 10.84 7.96 -1.90
CA ASN A 93 12.12 7.41 -2.31
C ASN A 93 12.64 8.00 -3.64
N HIS A 94 11.80 8.68 -4.41
CA HIS A 94 12.15 9.14 -5.77
C HIS A 94 13.18 10.27 -5.71
N GLU A 95 14.40 10.01 -6.18
CA GLU A 95 15.36 11.09 -6.46
C GLU A 95 14.87 11.92 -7.64
N LYS A 96 15.06 13.24 -7.58
CA LYS A 96 15.11 14.04 -8.80
C LYS A 96 16.18 13.42 -9.67
N GLN A 97 15.79 12.82 -10.80
CA GLN A 97 16.74 12.31 -11.78
C GLN A 97 17.74 13.43 -12.06
N LYS A 98 19.03 13.20 -11.76
CA LYS A 98 20.07 14.15 -12.18
C LYS A 98 19.89 14.34 -13.67
N PRO A 99 19.78 15.58 -14.18
CA PRO A 99 19.61 15.79 -15.62
C PRO A 99 20.74 15.04 -16.30
N PHE A 100 20.35 14.17 -17.25
CA PHE A 100 21.26 13.40 -18.09
C PHE A 100 22.45 14.29 -18.42
N HIS A 101 23.62 14.00 -17.85
CA HIS A 101 24.84 14.66 -18.27
C HIS A 101 24.96 14.35 -19.76
N LYS A 102 24.64 15.35 -20.59
CA LYS A 102 24.93 15.35 -22.02
C LYS A 102 26.40 14.95 -22.11
N LYS A 103 26.67 13.74 -22.60
CA LYS A 103 28.00 13.39 -23.07
C LYS A 103 28.25 14.36 -24.22
N THR A 104 28.98 15.44 -23.96
CA THR A 104 29.51 16.31 -24.99
C THR A 104 30.48 15.47 -25.79
N TYR A 105 30.02 14.93 -26.92
CA TYR A 105 30.90 14.32 -27.91
C TYR A 105 31.76 15.46 -28.47
N ILE A 106 32.98 15.60 -27.97
CA ILE A 106 34.01 16.39 -28.62
C ILE A 106 34.37 15.63 -29.89
N LYS A 107 33.86 16.12 -31.01
CA LYS A 107 34.24 15.65 -32.34
C LYS A 107 35.57 16.33 -32.66
N GLU A 108 36.68 15.64 -32.41
CA GLU A 108 37.98 16.02 -32.98
C GLU A 108 37.85 15.96 -34.51
N ILE A 109 37.97 17.12 -35.14
CA ILE A 109 38.08 17.26 -36.59
C ILE A 109 39.57 17.12 -36.90
N TYR A 110 39.94 16.02 -37.57
CA TYR A 110 41.21 15.87 -38.29
C TYR A 110 41.09 16.50 -39.68
#